data_AF-A0A925R8U1-F1
#
_entry.id   AF-A0A925R8U1-F1
#
_cell.length_a   1.000
_cell.length_b   1.000
_cell.length_c   1.000
_cell.angle_alpha   90.00
_cell.angle_beta   90.00
_cell.angle_gamma   90.00
#
_symmetry.space_group_name_H-M   'P 1'
#
loop_
_entity.id
_entity.type
_entity.pdbx_description
1 polymer ?
#
loop_
_entity_poly.entity_id
_entity_poly.type
_entity_poly.pdbx_seq_one_letter_code
_entity_poly.pdbx_strand_id
1 'polypeptide(L)'
;MHNGSFNNCNLPPWVIASHHFNENPQPLEIQGVKSGNRFLFDRLATLSNHDERAVVFNDYMSVKFQLHHWQEQTDTARKSIKNSYLRFLRGWMMDSNSVEGAVLKRWVESRIGIMPSFHKARIPGLHSEAYFDYSVDVMKGSARTNAIQSQLDILYEYCQFELLKKFPDTKLIALYRGTNDANEHEVIEQLGKREQIVRLNNLVSFTSDEERAWEFGSTVWEVHVPLCKIFFYNELLPGSIMKGEGEYLIVGGEYRVRNVMCTL
;
A
#
# COMPACT_ATOMS: atom_id res chain seq x y z
N MET A 1 23.03 -16.88 -8.19
CA MET A 1 22.83 -16.99 -6.74
C MET A 1 21.59 -16.18 -6.39
N HIS A 2 20.45 -16.84 -6.20
CA HIS A 2 19.23 -16.18 -5.72
C HIS A 2 19.46 -15.82 -4.25
N ASN A 3 19.80 -14.56 -3.97
CA ASN A 3 19.72 -14.04 -2.61
C ASN A 3 18.24 -14.04 -2.25
N GLY A 4 17.82 -15.04 -1.47
CA GLY A 4 16.50 -15.13 -0.91
C GLY A 4 16.22 -13.87 -0.12
N SER A 5 15.39 -12.99 -0.68
CA SER A 5 14.75 -11.95 0.09
C SER A 5 13.91 -12.66 1.14
N PHE A 6 14.34 -12.63 2.40
CA PHE A 6 13.50 -13.06 3.51
C PHE A 6 12.25 -12.18 3.48
N ASN A 7 11.11 -12.74 3.11
CA ASN A 7 9.85 -12.06 3.23
C ASN A 7 9.20 -12.48 4.56
N ASN A 8 8.52 -11.54 5.20
CA ASN A 8 7.80 -11.79 6.46
C ASN A 8 6.33 -12.11 6.18
N CYS A 9 6.05 -12.73 5.03
CA CYS A 9 4.73 -13.09 4.58
C CYS A 9 4.60 -14.63 4.50
N ASN A 10 3.37 -15.12 4.49
CA ASN A 10 3.06 -16.55 4.43
C ASN A 10 3.26 -17.19 3.04
N LEU A 11 3.45 -16.40 1.98
CA LEU A 11 3.65 -16.87 0.61
C LEU A 11 4.93 -16.29 -0.01
N PRO A 12 5.57 -16.98 -0.97
CA PRO A 12 6.81 -16.52 -1.56
C PRO A 12 6.60 -15.31 -2.51
N PRO A 13 7.59 -14.42 -2.65
CA PRO A 13 7.40 -13.14 -3.36
C PRO A 13 7.02 -13.30 -4.84
N TRP A 14 7.59 -14.30 -5.53
CA TRP A 14 7.30 -14.53 -6.96
C TRP A 14 5.88 -15.02 -7.21
N VAL A 15 5.28 -15.74 -6.25
CA VAL A 15 3.86 -16.11 -6.32
C VAL A 15 3.02 -14.86 -6.14
N ILE A 16 3.27 -14.08 -5.08
CA ILE A 16 2.51 -12.85 -4.80
C ILE A 16 2.62 -11.87 -5.97
N ALA A 17 3.81 -11.72 -6.57
CA ALA A 17 4.04 -10.79 -7.68
C ALA A 17 3.41 -11.23 -9.01
N SER A 18 2.92 -12.47 -9.14
CA SER A 18 2.39 -12.98 -10.40
C SER A 18 0.95 -12.54 -10.68
N HIS A 19 0.59 -12.45 -11.96
CA HIS A 19 -0.81 -12.21 -12.36
C HIS A 19 -1.71 -13.43 -12.04
N HIS A 20 -1.18 -14.65 -12.08
CA HIS A 20 -1.90 -15.87 -11.70
C HIS A 20 -2.42 -15.83 -10.25
N PHE A 21 -1.64 -15.27 -9.33
CA PHE A 21 -2.10 -15.05 -7.96
C PHE A 21 -3.28 -14.07 -7.90
N ASN A 22 -3.30 -13.05 -8.76
CA ASN A 22 -4.42 -12.11 -8.77
C ASN A 22 -5.73 -12.77 -9.20
N GLU A 23 -5.68 -13.75 -10.10
CA GLU A 23 -6.86 -14.49 -10.54
C GLU A 23 -7.38 -15.45 -9.46
N ASN A 24 -6.50 -16.00 -8.62
CA ASN A 24 -6.83 -16.97 -7.58
C ASN A 24 -6.19 -16.62 -6.24
N PRO A 25 -6.58 -15.50 -5.61
CA PRO A 25 -5.86 -14.97 -4.46
C PRO A 25 -6.05 -15.84 -3.22
N GLN A 26 -4.94 -16.02 -2.50
CA GLN A 26 -4.91 -16.61 -1.17
C GLN A 26 -4.72 -15.52 -0.11
N PRO A 27 -5.21 -15.71 1.12
CA PRO A 27 -4.98 -14.75 2.20
C PRO A 27 -3.48 -14.51 2.40
N LEU A 28 -3.08 -13.24 2.46
CA LEU A 28 -1.74 -12.82 2.83
C LEU A 28 -1.74 -12.45 4.31
N GLU A 29 -0.74 -12.93 5.04
CA GLU A 29 -0.57 -12.64 6.46
C GLU A 29 0.88 -12.26 6.72
N ILE A 30 1.07 -11.16 7.46
CA ILE A 30 2.38 -10.77 7.95
C ILE A 30 2.66 -11.57 9.24
N GLN A 31 3.76 -12.31 9.23
CA GLN A 31 4.08 -13.28 10.26
C GLN A 31 4.10 -12.64 11.66
N GLY A 32 3.30 -13.19 12.58
CA GLY A 32 3.29 -12.81 13.99
C GLY A 32 2.54 -11.52 14.34
N VAL A 33 2.00 -10.78 13.36
CA VAL A 33 1.38 -9.47 13.63
C VAL A 33 0.02 -9.64 14.30
N LYS A 34 -0.91 -10.42 13.74
CA LYS A 34 -2.22 -10.66 14.38
C LYS A 34 -2.08 -11.28 15.77
N SER A 35 -1.22 -12.30 15.92
CA SER A 35 -1.01 -12.97 17.20
C SER A 35 -0.38 -12.05 18.25
N GLY A 36 0.62 -11.25 17.88
CA GLY A 36 1.25 -10.25 18.75
C GLY A 36 0.34 -9.07 19.13
N ASN A 37 -0.76 -8.88 18.40
CA ASN A 37 -1.74 -7.81 18.62
C ASN A 37 -3.15 -8.36 18.87
N ARG A 38 -3.29 -9.62 19.34
CA ARG A 38 -4.59 -10.30 19.48
C ARG A 38 -5.65 -9.46 20.20
N PHE A 39 -5.27 -8.78 21.28
CA PHE A 39 -6.18 -7.97 22.09
C PHE A 39 -6.80 -6.80 21.31
N LEU A 40 -6.06 -6.23 20.34
CA LEU A 40 -6.62 -5.23 19.43
C LEU A 40 -7.70 -5.88 18.56
N PHE A 41 -7.36 -6.95 17.85
CA PHE A 41 -8.28 -7.58 16.89
C PHE A 41 -9.50 -8.22 17.57
N ASP A 42 -9.33 -8.83 18.73
CA ASP A 42 -10.42 -9.33 19.56
C ASP A 42 -11.37 -8.19 19.97
N ARG A 43 -10.82 -7.04 20.37
CA ARG A 43 -11.63 -5.86 20.70
C ARG A 43 -12.36 -5.32 19.47
N LEU A 44 -11.68 -5.17 18.34
CA LEU A 44 -12.29 -4.70 17.08
C LEU A 44 -13.42 -5.63 16.62
N ALA A 45 -13.29 -6.94 16.81
CA ALA A 45 -14.33 -7.92 16.45
C ALA A 45 -15.65 -7.72 17.23
N THR A 46 -15.60 -7.14 18.43
CA THR A 46 -16.81 -6.83 19.24
C THR A 46 -17.57 -5.59 18.78
N LEU A 47 -16.99 -4.78 17.89
CA LEU A 47 -17.55 -3.50 17.48
C LEU A 47 -18.20 -3.61 16.10
N SER A 48 -19.46 -3.18 15.99
CA SER A 48 -20.24 -3.19 14.75
C SER A 48 -19.98 -1.97 13.87
N ASN A 49 -19.76 -0.79 14.46
CA ASN A 49 -19.53 0.46 13.74
C ASN A 49 -18.07 0.59 13.26
N HIS A 50 -17.88 0.95 11.99
CA HIS A 50 -16.56 1.21 11.40
C HIS A 50 -15.84 2.38 12.08
N ASP A 51 -16.52 3.50 12.33
CA ASP A 51 -15.90 4.68 12.92
C ASP A 51 -15.39 4.40 14.34
N GLU A 52 -16.15 3.62 15.12
CA GLU A 52 -15.74 3.20 16.46
C GLU A 52 -14.49 2.29 16.42
N ARG A 53 -14.44 1.36 15.46
CA ARG A 53 -13.25 0.52 15.24
C ARG A 53 -12.03 1.36 14.88
N ALA A 54 -12.23 2.36 14.04
CA ALA A 54 -11.16 3.24 13.59
C ALA A 54 -10.62 4.13 14.72
N VAL A 55 -11.49 4.59 15.63
CA VAL A 55 -11.08 5.28 16.87
C VAL A 55 -10.26 4.34 17.78
N VAL A 56 -10.77 3.13 18.06
CA VAL A 56 -10.07 2.14 18.91
C VAL A 56 -8.71 1.74 18.31
N PHE A 57 -8.63 1.58 16.99
CA PHE A 57 -7.38 1.33 16.30
C PHE A 57 -6.38 2.49 16.49
N ASN A 58 -6.82 3.73 16.30
CA ASN A 58 -5.96 4.90 16.47
C ASN A 58 -5.44 5.04 17.91
N ASP A 59 -6.30 4.82 18.90
CA ASP A 59 -5.91 4.85 20.32
C ASP A 59 -4.86 3.77 20.62
N TYR A 60 -5.10 2.55 20.13
CA TYR A 60 -4.14 1.45 20.28
C TYR A 60 -2.78 1.77 19.67
N MET A 61 -2.76 2.28 18.43
CA MET A 61 -1.52 2.69 17.75
C MET A 61 -0.80 3.79 18.53
N SER A 62 -1.54 4.75 19.06
CA SER A 62 -0.98 5.88 19.79
C SER A 62 -0.34 5.47 21.11
N VAL A 63 -0.96 4.55 21.85
CA VAL A 63 -0.41 3.97 23.08
C VAL A 63 0.79 3.07 22.76
N LYS A 64 0.64 2.10 21.85
CA LYS A 64 1.67 1.09 21.55
C LYS A 64 2.98 1.71 21.09
N PHE A 65 2.91 2.74 20.25
CA PHE A 65 4.08 3.39 19.68
C PHE A 65 4.43 4.72 20.34
N GLN A 66 3.77 5.04 21.46
CA GLN A 66 4.01 6.27 22.22
C GLN A 66 3.93 7.52 21.34
N LEU A 67 2.98 7.56 20.40
CA LEU A 67 2.82 8.69 19.48
C LEU A 67 2.47 9.99 20.22
N HIS A 68 2.00 9.87 21.47
CA HIS A 68 1.76 10.95 22.42
C HIS A 68 2.99 11.38 23.25
N HIS A 69 3.97 10.53 23.56
CA HIS A 69 5.06 10.93 24.48
C HIS A 69 6.06 11.96 23.93
N TRP A 70 5.96 12.30 22.64
CA TRP A 70 6.67 13.45 22.06
C TRP A 70 5.98 14.80 22.35
N GLN A 71 4.93 14.81 23.20
CA GLN A 71 4.08 15.96 23.55
C GLN A 71 4.72 16.98 24.50
N GLU A 72 5.79 16.66 25.23
CA GLU A 72 6.36 17.57 26.24
C GLU A 72 7.28 18.69 25.68
N GLN A 73 7.35 18.88 24.35
CA GLN A 73 8.06 20.02 23.74
C GLN A 73 7.16 20.79 22.75
N THR A 74 6.34 21.70 23.29
CA THR A 74 5.68 22.90 22.71
C THR A 74 5.18 22.90 21.24
N ASP A 75 3.91 23.29 21.07
CA ASP A 75 3.11 23.51 19.84
C ASP A 75 2.73 22.25 19.02
N THR A 76 2.00 21.32 19.65
CA THR A 76 2.29 19.87 19.55
C THR A 76 1.19 18.95 19.00
N ALA A 77 0.09 19.44 18.43
CA ALA A 77 -0.87 18.57 17.70
C ALA A 77 -0.41 18.23 16.26
N ARG A 78 0.27 19.17 15.59
CA ARG A 78 0.83 18.96 14.23
C ARG A 78 2.11 18.12 14.22
N LYS A 79 2.82 18.01 15.35
CA LYS A 79 4.09 17.26 15.47
C LYS A 79 3.90 15.76 15.77
N SER A 80 2.85 15.35 16.50
CA SER A 80 2.57 13.92 16.73
C SER A 80 2.18 13.20 15.43
N ILE A 81 1.44 13.87 14.55
CA ILE A 81 1.14 13.39 13.20
C ILE A 81 2.42 13.23 12.35
N LYS A 82 3.43 14.10 12.53
CA LYS A 82 4.72 14.06 11.81
C LYS A 82 5.59 12.82 12.13
N ASN A 83 5.32 12.08 13.20
CA ASN A 83 6.11 10.90 13.59
C ASN A 83 5.26 9.62 13.64
N SER A 84 4.15 9.60 12.92
CA SER A 84 3.26 8.45 12.81
C SER A 84 3.22 7.94 11.36
N TYR A 85 2.74 6.71 11.18
CA TYR A 85 2.42 6.16 9.87
C TYR A 85 1.54 7.09 9.00
N LEU A 86 0.71 7.96 9.61
CA LEU A 86 -0.11 8.95 8.92
C LEU A 86 0.73 9.94 8.08
N ARG A 87 1.93 10.30 8.54
CA ARG A 87 2.86 11.13 7.75
C ARG A 87 3.26 10.43 6.46
N PHE A 88 3.50 9.13 6.52
CA PHE A 88 3.94 8.36 5.37
C PHE A 88 2.83 8.23 4.33
N LEU A 89 1.60 7.96 4.79
CA LEU A 89 0.41 7.97 3.93
C LEU A 89 0.20 9.35 3.28
N ARG A 90 0.36 10.45 4.04
CA ARG A 90 0.31 11.82 3.49
C ARG A 90 1.40 12.08 2.45
N GLY A 91 2.63 11.72 2.77
CA GLY A 91 3.77 11.91 1.86
C GLY A 91 3.60 11.13 0.56
N TRP A 92 3.03 9.93 0.61
CA TRP A 92 2.72 9.13 -0.57
C TRP A 92 1.80 9.86 -1.55
N MET A 93 0.69 10.41 -1.05
CA MET A 93 -0.30 11.06 -1.91
C MET A 93 0.20 12.40 -2.47
N MET A 94 1.15 13.05 -1.78
CA MET A 94 1.80 14.25 -2.31
C MET A 94 2.82 13.91 -3.40
N ASP A 95 3.67 12.92 -3.15
CA ASP A 95 4.68 12.44 -4.09
C ASP A 95 5.10 11.01 -3.72
N SER A 96 4.75 10.04 -4.57
CA SER A 96 5.16 8.63 -4.38
C SER A 96 6.68 8.40 -4.46
N ASN A 97 7.43 9.41 -4.91
CA ASN A 97 8.89 9.42 -5.03
C ASN A 97 9.57 10.26 -3.92
N SER A 98 8.80 10.66 -2.90
CA SER A 98 9.29 11.26 -1.67
C SER A 98 10.00 10.27 -0.75
N VAL A 99 10.67 10.79 0.28
CA VAL A 99 11.27 10.00 1.38
C VAL A 99 10.21 9.09 2.04
N GLU A 100 9.01 9.61 2.25
CA GLU A 100 7.88 8.85 2.77
C GLU A 100 7.49 7.70 1.83
N GLY A 101 7.44 7.98 0.53
CA GLY A 101 7.17 6.96 -0.48
C GLY A 101 8.25 5.87 -0.56
N ALA A 102 9.52 6.23 -0.34
CA ALA A 102 10.61 5.26 -0.25
C ALA A 102 10.39 4.27 0.89
N VAL A 103 9.99 4.76 2.08
CA VAL A 103 9.74 3.90 3.26
C VAL A 103 8.53 2.98 3.07
N LEU A 104 7.48 3.42 2.38
CA LEU A 104 6.33 2.56 2.06
C LEU A 104 6.70 1.48 1.03
N LYS A 105 7.43 1.84 -0.03
CA LYS A 105 7.99 0.86 -0.98
C LYS A 105 8.89 -0.15 -0.25
N ARG A 106 9.62 0.30 0.79
CA ARG A 106 10.49 -0.58 1.60
C ARG A 106 9.69 -1.56 2.45
N TRP A 107 8.52 -1.14 2.95
CA TRP A 107 7.63 -2.04 3.66
C TRP A 107 7.23 -3.20 2.74
N VAL A 108 6.79 -2.93 1.50
CA VAL A 108 6.47 -4.00 0.54
C VAL A 108 7.68 -4.88 0.25
N GLU A 109 8.84 -4.27 -0.02
CA GLU A 109 10.06 -5.03 -0.29
C GLU A 109 10.44 -5.97 0.86
N SER A 110 10.34 -5.50 2.10
CA SER A 110 10.76 -6.29 3.27
C SER A 110 9.71 -7.30 3.76
N ARG A 111 8.41 -7.03 3.57
CA ARG A 111 7.32 -7.89 4.07
C ARG A 111 6.88 -8.87 3.02
N ILE A 112 6.62 -8.37 1.82
CA ILE A 112 6.09 -9.14 0.70
C ILE A 112 7.24 -9.73 -0.13
N GLY A 113 8.38 -9.04 -0.18
CA GLY A 113 9.56 -9.47 -0.93
C GLY A 113 9.64 -8.92 -2.35
N ILE A 114 8.75 -7.99 -2.71
CA ILE A 114 8.71 -7.40 -4.07
C ILE A 114 9.54 -6.10 -4.07
N MET A 115 10.66 -6.11 -4.79
CA MET A 115 11.54 -4.96 -4.96
C MET A 115 10.84 -3.85 -5.78
N PRO A 116 11.03 -2.56 -5.45
CA PRO A 116 10.49 -1.48 -6.28
C PRO A 116 11.18 -1.48 -7.65
N SER A 117 10.41 -1.28 -8.72
CA SER A 117 10.93 -1.07 -10.08
C SER A 117 11.28 0.41 -10.34
N PHE A 118 10.75 1.33 -9.51
CA PHE A 118 10.94 2.76 -9.68
C PHE A 118 10.89 3.54 -8.35
N HIS A 119 11.73 4.55 -8.22
CA HIS A 119 11.62 5.57 -7.17
C HIS A 119 11.83 6.97 -7.75
N LYS A 120 13.06 7.48 -7.85
CA LYS A 120 13.34 8.72 -8.62
C LYS A 120 13.94 8.42 -9.99
N ALA A 121 14.33 7.17 -10.17
CA ALA A 121 14.81 6.58 -11.40
C ALA A 121 14.34 5.11 -11.43
N ARG A 122 14.44 4.49 -12.60
CA ARG A 122 14.22 3.04 -12.76
C ARG A 122 15.26 2.28 -11.93
N ILE A 123 14.80 1.27 -11.20
CA ILE A 123 15.62 0.41 -10.35
C ILE A 123 15.73 -0.96 -11.04
N PRO A 124 16.82 -1.24 -11.78
CA PRO A 124 16.98 -2.52 -12.46
C PRO A 124 17.37 -3.66 -11.52
N GLY A 125 17.86 -3.35 -10.31
CA GLY A 125 18.29 -4.36 -9.34
C GLY A 125 18.99 -3.79 -8.11
N LEU A 126 19.24 -4.66 -7.12
CA LEU A 126 19.84 -4.33 -5.82
C LEU A 126 21.24 -3.69 -5.90
N HIS A 127 21.98 -3.93 -6.97
CA HIS A 127 23.34 -3.41 -7.16
C HIS A 127 23.40 -2.12 -7.96
N SER A 128 22.24 -1.53 -8.30
CA SER A 128 22.18 -0.28 -9.06
C SER A 128 22.34 0.96 -8.17
N GLU A 129 22.87 2.03 -8.76
CA GLU A 129 22.93 3.35 -8.11
C GLU A 129 21.53 3.84 -7.71
N ALA A 130 20.53 3.64 -8.57
CA ALA A 130 19.13 3.97 -8.28
C ALA A 130 18.59 3.24 -7.02
N TYR A 131 19.01 1.99 -6.78
CA TYR A 131 18.66 1.25 -5.56
C TYR A 131 19.39 1.82 -4.32
N PHE A 132 20.64 2.24 -4.48
CA PHE A 132 21.39 2.91 -3.41
C PHE A 132 20.72 4.23 -3.01
N ASP A 133 20.37 5.09 -3.96
CA ASP A 133 19.69 6.36 -3.71
C ASP A 133 18.32 6.17 -3.05
N TYR A 134 17.56 5.18 -3.54
CA TYR A 134 16.33 4.75 -2.91
C TYR A 134 16.56 4.33 -1.44
N SER A 135 17.60 3.52 -1.18
CA SER A 135 17.93 3.06 0.18
C SER A 135 18.35 4.22 1.10
N VAL A 136 19.03 5.24 0.57
CA VAL A 136 19.36 6.46 1.33
C VAL A 136 18.10 7.18 1.79
N ASP A 137 17.09 7.32 0.93
CA ASP A 137 15.82 7.95 1.32
C ASP A 137 15.02 7.08 2.29
N VAL A 138 15.04 5.76 2.14
CA VAL A 138 14.50 4.82 3.16
C VAL A 138 15.13 5.08 4.53
N MET A 139 16.46 5.23 4.60
CA MET A 139 17.18 5.48 5.86
C MET A 139 16.78 6.84 6.46
N LYS A 140 16.73 7.91 5.65
CA LYS A 140 16.30 9.25 6.09
C LYS A 140 14.88 9.24 6.67
N GLY A 141 13.95 8.53 6.03
CA GLY A 141 12.57 8.44 6.47
C GLY A 141 12.42 7.62 7.76
N SER A 142 13.08 6.46 7.81
CA SER A 142 12.99 5.52 8.93
C SER A 142 13.64 6.05 10.20
N ALA A 143 14.75 6.77 10.10
CA ALA A 143 15.47 7.33 11.26
C ALA A 143 14.63 8.34 12.07
N ARG A 144 13.58 8.91 11.47
CA ARG A 144 12.74 9.94 12.09
C ARG A 144 11.50 9.39 12.77
N THR A 145 11.25 8.08 12.70
CA THR A 145 9.99 7.48 13.17
C THR A 145 10.24 6.20 13.92
N ASN A 146 9.78 6.16 15.17
CA ASN A 146 9.93 4.97 16.01
C ASN A 146 9.14 3.79 15.41
N ALA A 147 9.84 2.67 15.19
CA ALA A 147 9.24 1.40 14.77
C ALA A 147 8.27 1.51 13.57
N ILE A 148 8.54 2.41 12.61
CA ILE A 148 7.63 2.67 11.47
C ILE A 148 7.19 1.39 10.77
N GLN A 149 8.11 0.46 10.57
CA GLN A 149 7.81 -0.80 9.88
C GLN A 149 6.77 -1.64 10.65
N SER A 150 6.85 -1.70 11.98
CA SER A 150 5.84 -2.35 12.82
C SER A 150 4.52 -1.56 12.87
N GLN A 151 4.56 -0.23 12.73
CA GLN A 151 3.32 0.55 12.60
C GLN A 151 2.59 0.18 11.30
N LEU A 152 3.32 0.06 10.18
CA LEU A 152 2.77 -0.31 8.88
C LEU A 152 2.30 -1.78 8.85
N ASP A 153 2.97 -2.68 9.58
CA ASP A 153 2.54 -4.06 9.75
C ASP A 153 1.13 -4.14 10.36
N ILE A 154 0.88 -3.42 11.46
CA ILE A 154 -0.43 -3.41 12.13
C ILE A 154 -1.48 -2.68 11.28
N LEU A 155 -1.09 -1.59 10.61
CA LEU A 155 -1.97 -0.87 9.68
C LEU A 155 -2.46 -1.79 8.54
N TYR A 156 -1.55 -2.56 7.93
CA TYR A 156 -1.89 -3.51 6.89
C TYR A 156 -2.88 -4.57 7.39
N GLU A 157 -2.62 -5.17 8.56
CA GLU A 157 -3.52 -6.19 9.12
C GLU A 157 -4.88 -5.62 9.54
N TYR A 158 -4.92 -4.37 10.01
CA TYR A 158 -6.17 -3.65 10.26
C TYR A 158 -6.95 -3.39 8.97
N CYS A 159 -6.25 -2.98 7.90
CA CYS A 159 -6.84 -2.85 6.57
C CYS A 159 -7.45 -4.18 6.11
N GLN A 160 -6.74 -5.31 6.25
CA GLN A 160 -7.27 -6.63 5.91
C GLN A 160 -8.51 -6.99 6.73
N PHE A 161 -8.50 -6.68 8.03
CA PHE A 161 -9.64 -6.90 8.92
C PHE A 161 -10.89 -6.13 8.47
N GLU A 162 -10.74 -4.85 8.08
CA GLU A 162 -11.86 -4.03 7.60
C GLU A 162 -12.32 -4.42 6.20
N LEU A 163 -11.41 -4.77 5.28
CA LEU A 163 -11.76 -5.17 3.91
C LEU A 163 -12.64 -6.42 3.88
N LEU A 164 -12.39 -7.40 4.75
CA LEU A 164 -13.23 -8.60 4.89
C LEU A 164 -14.65 -8.28 5.36
N LYS A 165 -14.84 -7.18 6.09
CA LYS A 165 -16.16 -6.69 6.50
C LYS A 165 -16.82 -5.85 5.42
N LYS A 166 -16.03 -5.04 4.70
CA LYS A 166 -16.51 -4.17 3.62
C LYS A 166 -16.94 -4.97 2.39
N PHE A 167 -16.24 -6.05 2.09
CA PHE A 167 -16.44 -6.89 0.90
C PHE A 167 -16.54 -8.37 1.28
N PRO A 168 -17.62 -8.81 1.96
CA PRO A 168 -17.73 -10.18 2.49
C PRO A 168 -17.85 -11.24 1.39
N ASP A 169 -18.40 -10.89 0.23
CA ASP A 169 -18.77 -11.83 -0.82
C ASP A 169 -17.75 -11.92 -1.97
N THR A 170 -16.65 -11.17 -1.90
CA THR A 170 -15.62 -11.16 -2.94
C THR A 170 -14.21 -11.13 -2.38
N LYS A 171 -13.26 -11.67 -3.14
CA LYS A 171 -11.82 -11.53 -2.87
C LYS A 171 -11.13 -10.53 -3.77
N LEU A 172 -11.85 -9.96 -4.73
CA LEU A 172 -11.33 -9.02 -5.73
C LEU A 172 -12.28 -7.84 -5.88
N ILE A 173 -11.73 -6.66 -6.15
CA ILE A 173 -12.48 -5.47 -6.52
C ILE A 173 -11.91 -4.86 -7.79
N ALA A 174 -12.78 -4.27 -8.61
CA ALA A 174 -12.36 -3.47 -9.75
C ALA A 174 -11.85 -2.12 -9.26
N LEU A 175 -10.68 -1.71 -9.75
CA LEU A 175 -10.08 -0.40 -9.50
C LEU A 175 -9.51 0.17 -10.80
N TYR A 176 -9.35 1.49 -10.84
CA TYR A 176 -8.95 2.25 -12.01
C TYR A 176 -7.68 3.05 -11.74
N ARG A 177 -6.88 3.25 -12.79
CA ARG A 177 -5.69 4.11 -12.75
C ARG A 177 -5.51 4.84 -14.06
N GLY A 178 -5.44 6.17 -13.97
CA GLY A 178 -4.93 7.01 -15.05
C GLY A 178 -3.41 6.87 -15.18
N THR A 179 -2.93 6.78 -16.41
CA THR A 179 -1.50 6.85 -16.75
C THR A 179 -1.27 7.80 -17.92
N ASN A 180 -0.23 8.63 -17.82
CA ASN A 180 0.15 9.59 -18.85
C ASN A 180 1.00 8.97 -19.96
N ASP A 181 1.78 7.94 -19.64
CA ASP A 181 2.57 7.19 -20.60
C ASP A 181 2.49 5.69 -20.29
N ALA A 182 1.57 5.01 -20.97
CA ALA A 182 1.41 3.56 -20.86
C ALA A 182 2.69 2.79 -21.22
N ASN A 183 3.61 3.38 -22.00
CA ASN A 183 4.86 2.74 -22.42
C ASN A 183 5.96 2.79 -21.35
N GLU A 184 5.80 3.60 -20.29
CA GLU A 184 6.73 3.59 -19.15
C GLU A 184 6.64 2.29 -18.35
N HIS A 185 5.51 1.58 -18.47
CA HIS A 185 5.31 0.30 -17.80
C HIS A 185 5.89 -0.85 -18.63
N GLU A 186 6.57 -1.77 -17.95
CA GLU A 186 7.07 -2.99 -18.59
C GLU A 186 5.88 -3.89 -18.94
N VAL A 187 5.61 -4.04 -20.24
CA VAL A 187 4.63 -5.00 -20.77
C VAL A 187 5.23 -6.39 -20.75
N ILE A 188 4.64 -7.30 -19.97
CA ILE A 188 5.05 -8.70 -19.86
C ILE A 188 4.45 -9.52 -20.99
N GLU A 189 3.17 -9.29 -21.29
CA GLU A 189 2.44 -10.02 -22.33
C GLU A 189 1.30 -9.19 -22.90
N GLN A 190 1.12 -9.22 -24.22
CA GLN A 190 -0.05 -8.63 -24.89
C GLN A 190 -1.11 -9.71 -25.09
N LEU A 191 -2.26 -9.59 -24.42
CA LEU A 191 -3.35 -10.59 -24.48
C LEU A 191 -4.38 -10.28 -25.58
N GLY A 192 -4.54 -9.00 -25.94
CA GLY A 192 -5.44 -8.56 -26.99
C GLY A 192 -5.28 -7.07 -27.26
N LYS A 193 -6.16 -6.48 -28.10
CA LYS A 193 -6.04 -5.06 -28.50
C LYS A 193 -6.13 -4.07 -27.32
N ARG A 194 -6.80 -4.44 -26.23
CA ARG A 194 -7.03 -3.59 -25.05
C ARG A 194 -6.64 -4.27 -23.75
N GLU A 195 -6.07 -5.46 -23.82
CA GLU A 195 -5.74 -6.26 -22.66
C GLU A 195 -4.29 -6.67 -22.73
N GLN A 196 -3.59 -6.50 -21.62
CA GLN A 196 -2.17 -6.80 -21.48
C GLN A 196 -1.84 -7.10 -20.03
N ILE A 197 -0.72 -7.77 -19.82
CA ILE A 197 -0.12 -7.96 -18.50
C ILE A 197 1.04 -6.98 -18.40
N VAL A 198 0.98 -6.11 -17.40
CA VAL A 198 2.03 -5.13 -17.12
C VAL A 198 2.64 -5.39 -15.75
N ARG A 199 3.92 -5.04 -15.59
CA ARG A 199 4.56 -4.99 -14.29
C ARG A 199 4.43 -3.59 -13.69
N LEU A 200 3.65 -3.51 -12.64
CA LEU A 200 3.50 -2.33 -11.80
C LEU A 200 4.65 -2.26 -10.79
N ASN A 201 4.97 -1.04 -10.33
CA ASN A 201 5.89 -0.85 -9.21
C ASN A 201 5.38 -1.58 -7.96
N ASN A 202 6.23 -1.85 -6.98
CA ASN A 202 5.85 -2.69 -5.85
C ASN A 202 4.72 -2.10 -4.98
N LEU A 203 4.51 -0.78 -5.04
CA LEU A 203 3.39 -0.09 -4.42
C LEU A 203 2.85 0.98 -5.38
N VAL A 204 1.53 1.03 -5.58
CA VAL A 204 0.88 1.89 -6.59
C VAL A 204 -0.49 2.37 -6.12
N SER A 205 -0.86 3.60 -6.45
CA SER A 205 -2.21 4.14 -6.20
C SER A 205 -3.20 3.78 -7.30
N PHE A 206 -4.43 3.48 -6.90
CA PHE A 206 -5.59 3.31 -7.76
C PHE A 206 -6.78 4.06 -7.15
N THR A 207 -7.87 4.18 -7.91
CA THR A 207 -9.14 4.75 -7.46
C THR A 207 -10.27 3.76 -7.72
N SER A 208 -11.30 3.75 -6.88
CA SER A 208 -12.55 3.01 -7.18
C SER A 208 -13.49 3.75 -8.15
N ASP A 209 -13.15 5.00 -8.48
CA ASP A 209 -13.92 5.88 -9.37
C ASP A 209 -13.22 5.99 -10.72
N GLU A 210 -13.88 5.53 -11.79
CA GLU A 210 -13.38 5.58 -13.16
C GLU A 210 -13.22 7.03 -13.68
N GLU A 211 -14.19 7.91 -13.40
CA GLU A 211 -14.16 9.30 -13.87
C GLU A 211 -12.95 10.03 -13.31
N ARG A 212 -12.66 9.82 -12.02
CA ARG A 212 -11.44 10.34 -11.39
C ARG A 212 -10.17 9.81 -12.02
N ALA A 213 -10.15 8.55 -12.49
CA ALA A 213 -8.96 8.01 -13.13
C ALA A 213 -8.58 8.80 -14.40
N TRP A 214 -9.56 9.34 -15.12
CA TRP A 214 -9.33 10.19 -16.30
C TRP A 214 -8.70 11.55 -15.94
N GLU A 215 -8.81 12.03 -14.71
CA GLU A 215 -8.13 13.26 -14.26
C GLU A 215 -6.59 13.07 -14.22
N PHE A 216 -6.12 11.83 -14.11
CA PHE A 216 -4.71 11.50 -13.90
C PHE A 216 -3.97 10.99 -15.15
N GLY A 217 -4.64 10.90 -16.30
CA GLY A 217 -3.92 10.73 -17.55
C GLY A 217 -4.77 10.45 -18.80
N SER A 218 -4.06 10.27 -19.92
CA SER A 218 -4.65 10.07 -21.25
C SER A 218 -5.13 8.65 -21.50
N THR A 219 -4.70 7.69 -20.67
CA THR A 219 -5.14 6.29 -20.71
C THR A 219 -5.60 5.88 -19.32
N VAL A 220 -6.75 5.22 -19.23
CA VAL A 220 -7.24 4.62 -17.99
C VAL A 220 -7.19 3.10 -18.09
N TRP A 221 -6.65 2.48 -17.06
CA TRP A 221 -6.64 1.03 -16.88
C TRP A 221 -7.64 0.62 -15.81
N GLU A 222 -8.45 -0.37 -16.13
CA GLU A 222 -9.19 -1.16 -15.16
C GLU A 222 -8.37 -2.40 -14.78
N VAL A 223 -8.35 -2.71 -13.49
CA VAL A 223 -7.72 -3.91 -12.92
C VAL A 223 -8.64 -4.55 -11.90
N HIS A 224 -8.54 -5.87 -11.77
CA HIS A 224 -9.14 -6.61 -10.67
C HIS A 224 -8.07 -6.86 -9.60
N VAL A 225 -8.20 -6.20 -8.45
CA VAL A 225 -7.21 -6.24 -7.37
C VAL A 225 -7.68 -7.17 -6.26
N PRO A 226 -6.87 -8.18 -5.87
CA PRO A 226 -7.14 -8.95 -4.68
C PRO A 226 -7.20 -8.08 -3.42
N LEU A 227 -8.20 -8.30 -2.57
CA LEU A 227 -8.32 -7.56 -1.29
C LEU A 227 -7.03 -7.67 -0.45
N CYS A 228 -6.44 -8.86 -0.42
CA CYS A 228 -5.17 -9.12 0.28
C CYS A 228 -3.97 -8.30 -0.22
N LYS A 229 -4.04 -7.72 -1.43
CA LYS A 229 -3.01 -6.82 -1.97
C LYS A 229 -3.30 -5.35 -1.71
N ILE A 230 -4.45 -4.98 -1.14
CA ILE A 230 -4.73 -3.60 -0.76
C ILE A 230 -3.98 -3.31 0.54
N PHE A 231 -3.01 -2.41 0.47
CA PHE A 231 -2.25 -1.97 1.64
C PHE A 231 -3.06 -0.99 2.50
N PHE A 232 -3.74 -0.04 1.86
CA PHE A 232 -4.51 1.02 2.53
C PHE A 232 -5.60 1.56 1.58
N TYR A 233 -6.68 2.12 2.13
CA TYR A 233 -7.68 2.88 1.37
C TYR A 233 -8.17 4.10 2.17
N ASN A 234 -8.56 5.19 1.50
CA ASN A 234 -8.78 6.49 2.16
C ASN A 234 -9.86 6.45 3.26
N GLU A 235 -10.91 5.67 3.08
CA GLU A 235 -12.02 5.53 4.04
C GLU A 235 -11.68 4.66 5.26
N LEU A 236 -10.45 4.13 5.40
CA LEU A 236 -10.10 3.22 6.50
C LEU A 236 -10.03 3.90 7.87
N LEU A 237 -9.71 5.20 7.92
CA LEU A 237 -9.46 5.96 9.14
C LEU A 237 -10.40 7.17 9.25
N PRO A 238 -10.83 7.54 10.48
CA PRO A 238 -11.82 8.57 10.68
C PRO A 238 -11.19 9.95 10.45
N GLY A 239 -11.98 10.89 9.97
CA GLY A 239 -11.51 12.26 9.72
C GLY A 239 -10.55 12.34 8.54
N SER A 240 -10.90 11.64 7.45
CA SER A 240 -10.33 11.70 6.10
C SER A 240 -9.05 12.53 6.07
N ILE A 241 -7.90 11.87 6.21
CA ILE A 241 -6.61 12.54 6.12
C ILE A 241 -6.54 13.38 4.82
N MET A 242 -7.39 13.07 3.83
CA MET A 242 -7.54 13.76 2.56
C MET A 242 -9.00 13.79 2.05
N LYS A 243 -9.28 14.82 1.23
CA LYS A 243 -10.54 15.02 0.47
C LYS A 243 -10.66 14.15 -0.80
N GLY A 244 -9.72 13.24 -1.05
CA GLY A 244 -9.73 12.35 -2.23
C GLY A 244 -10.56 11.10 -1.97
N GLU A 245 -11.87 11.16 -2.17
CA GLU A 245 -12.72 9.96 -2.07
C GLU A 245 -12.22 8.84 -3.02
N GLY A 246 -12.25 7.59 -2.56
CA GLY A 246 -12.01 6.42 -3.42
C GLY A 246 -10.57 6.01 -3.70
N GLU A 247 -9.53 6.60 -3.07
CA GLU A 247 -8.13 6.17 -3.29
C GLU A 247 -7.77 4.85 -2.56
N TYR A 248 -7.06 3.98 -3.27
CA TYR A 248 -6.53 2.69 -2.80
C TYR A 248 -5.03 2.62 -3.08
N LEU A 249 -4.26 2.19 -2.08
CA LEU A 249 -2.84 1.90 -2.20
C LEU A 249 -2.66 0.38 -2.29
N ILE A 250 -2.12 -0.11 -3.39
CA ILE A 250 -2.05 -1.54 -3.68
C ILE A 250 -0.59 -2.03 -3.76
N VAL A 251 -0.36 -3.25 -3.32
CA VAL A 251 0.84 -4.03 -3.59
C VAL A 251 0.83 -4.43 -5.06
N GLY A 252 1.87 -4.02 -5.78
CA GLY A 252 2.00 -4.24 -7.22
C GLY A 252 2.53 -5.62 -7.60
N GLY A 253 3.39 -5.65 -8.61
CA GLY A 253 3.73 -6.85 -9.37
C GLY A 253 3.02 -6.87 -10.71
N GLU A 254 2.80 -8.06 -11.25
CA GLU A 254 2.16 -8.27 -12.53
C GLU A 254 0.64 -8.20 -12.40
N TYR A 255 0.01 -7.40 -13.25
CA TYR A 255 -1.44 -7.26 -13.30
C TYR A 255 -1.92 -7.34 -14.75
N ARG A 256 -3.02 -8.08 -14.95
CA ARG A 256 -3.82 -7.94 -16.16
C ARG A 256 -4.54 -6.60 -16.08
N VAL A 257 -4.27 -5.72 -17.04
CA VAL A 257 -4.92 -4.42 -17.20
C VAL A 257 -5.79 -4.44 -18.45
N ARG A 258 -6.94 -3.77 -18.37
CA ARG A 258 -7.81 -3.51 -19.52
C ARG A 258 -7.87 -2.01 -19.77
N ASN A 259 -7.56 -1.59 -20.99
CA ASN A 259 -7.73 -0.20 -21.42
C ASN A 259 -9.23 0.13 -21.45
N VAL A 260 -9.62 1.13 -20.66
CA VAL A 260 -10.95 1.71 -20.67
C VAL A 260 -11.04 2.68 -21.85
N MET A 261 -12.13 2.61 -22.61
CA MET A 261 -12.36 3.54 -23.71
C MET A 261 -12.95 4.83 -23.14
N CYS A 262 -12.38 5.97 -23.51
CA CYS A 262 -13.04 7.24 -23.25
C CYS A 262 -14.36 7.24 -24.04
N THR A 263 -15.49 7.26 -23.34
CA THR A 263 -16.82 7.39 -23.93
C THR A 263 -17.35 8.83 -23.91
N LEU A 264 -16.51 9.79 -23.50
CA LEU A 264 -16.82 11.23 -23.53
C LEU A 264 -16.74 11.80 -24.95
#